data_AF-A0A1Y3MYM5-F1
#
_entry.id   AF-A0A1Y3MYM5-F1
#
_cell.length_a   1.000
_cell.length_b   1.000
_cell.length_c   1.000
_cell.angle_alpha   90.00
_cell.angle_beta   90.00
_cell.angle_gamma   90.00
#
_symmetry.space_group_name_H-M   'P 1'
#
loop_
_entity.id
_entity.type
_entity.pdbx_description
1 polymer ?
#
loop_
_entity_poly.entity_id
_entity_poly.type
_entity_poly.pdbx_seq_one_letter_code
_entity_poly.pdbx_strand_id
1 'polypeptide(L)'
;MREANFSNFALNRAAIVITNNTYDRRALDSTSNLPLSISLSNLLTLCNASKKIREQIAKDGAVEQLVYILRNKKYRNMQNKIWSLAFRCLAITAIRGNGKIRRKIIYSG
;
A
#
# COMPACT_ATOMS: atom_id res chain seq x y z
N MET A 1 11.71 -23.42 -3.92
CA MET A 1 10.80 -22.70 -3.00
C MET A 1 10.62 -21.27 -3.49
N ARG A 2 9.58 -21.02 -4.30
CA ARG A 2 9.09 -19.68 -4.65
C ARG A 2 7.76 -19.56 -3.93
N GLU A 3 7.66 -18.78 -2.86
CA GLU A 3 6.34 -18.37 -2.39
C GLU A 3 5.75 -17.47 -3.48
N ALA A 4 4.97 -18.07 -4.35
CA ALA A 4 4.40 -17.42 -5.50
C ALA A 4 3.43 -16.35 -5.00
N ASN A 5 3.70 -15.09 -5.39
CA ASN A 5 2.69 -14.04 -5.32
C ASN A 5 1.39 -14.64 -5.90
N PHE A 6 0.30 -14.61 -5.13
CA PHE A 6 -0.97 -15.18 -5.55
C PHE A 6 -1.29 -14.74 -6.98
N SER A 7 -1.41 -15.68 -7.90
CA SER A 7 -1.78 -15.40 -9.28
C SER A 7 -3.26 -15.05 -9.31
N ASN A 8 -3.60 -13.90 -9.90
CA ASN A 8 -4.98 -13.49 -10.04
C ASN A 8 -5.53 -14.05 -11.36
N PHE A 9 -6.06 -15.28 -11.29
CA PHE A 9 -6.68 -15.94 -12.44
C PHE A 9 -7.88 -15.17 -13.00
N ALA A 10 -8.67 -14.52 -12.14
CA ALA A 10 -9.85 -13.76 -12.55
C ALA A 10 -9.50 -12.54 -13.42
N LEU A 11 -8.29 -11.98 -13.27
CA LEU A 11 -7.80 -10.87 -14.08
C LEU A 11 -6.70 -11.27 -15.07
N ASN A 12 -6.43 -12.58 -15.23
CA ASN A 12 -5.34 -13.13 -16.02
C ASN A 12 -3.97 -12.45 -15.74
N ARG A 13 -3.65 -12.24 -14.45
CA ARG A 13 -2.39 -11.61 -14.03
C ARG A 13 -1.56 -12.56 -13.17
N ALA A 14 -0.27 -12.55 -13.43
CA ALA A 14 0.72 -13.34 -12.69
C ALA A 14 0.84 -12.97 -11.19
N ALA A 15 0.27 -11.84 -10.75
CA ALA A 15 0.23 -11.43 -9.35
C ALA A 15 -1.01 -10.55 -9.06
N ILE A 16 -1.54 -10.63 -7.84
CA ILE A 16 -2.51 -9.65 -7.30
C ILE A 16 -1.80 -8.30 -7.16
N VAL A 17 -2.30 -7.28 -7.87
CA VAL A 17 -1.79 -5.90 -7.83
C VAL A 17 -2.94 -4.92 -7.72
N ILE A 18 -2.70 -3.78 -7.04
CA ILE A 18 -3.65 -2.67 -7.03
C ILE A 18 -3.69 -2.05 -8.42
N THR A 19 -4.89 -1.83 -8.95
CA THR A 19 -5.10 -1.13 -10.22
C THR A 19 -5.76 0.22 -9.97
N ASN A 20 -5.82 1.08 -10.99
CA ASN A 20 -6.44 2.40 -10.86
C ASN A 20 -7.94 2.38 -10.50
N ASN A 21 -8.60 1.22 -10.60
CA ASN A 21 -10.03 1.07 -10.33
C ASN A 21 -10.32 0.03 -9.23
N THR A 22 -9.34 -0.80 -8.87
CA THR A 22 -9.54 -1.91 -7.93
C THR A 22 -8.46 -1.87 -6.86
N TYR A 23 -8.91 -1.64 -5.64
CA TYR A 23 -8.09 -1.73 -4.44
C TYR A 23 -8.23 -3.12 -3.82
N ASP A 24 -7.13 -3.85 -3.75
CA ASP A 24 -7.02 -5.10 -3.00
C ASP A 24 -5.83 -5.00 -2.04
N ARG A 25 -6.11 -5.10 -0.73
CA ARG A 25 -5.10 -5.03 0.34
C ARG A 25 -4.00 -6.07 0.16
N ARG A 26 -4.34 -7.28 -0.33
CA ARG A 26 -3.40 -8.41 -0.44
C ARG A 26 -2.22 -8.11 -1.37
N ALA A 27 -2.39 -7.16 -2.28
CA ALA A 27 -1.31 -6.68 -3.14
C ALA A 27 -0.15 -6.02 -2.37
N LEU A 28 -0.40 -5.52 -1.16
CA LEU A 28 0.64 -4.94 -0.29
C LEU A 28 1.50 -6.00 0.39
N ASP A 29 1.04 -7.26 0.42
CA ASP A 29 1.76 -8.41 0.99
C ASP A 29 2.72 -9.07 -0.02
N SER A 30 2.84 -8.50 -1.22
CA SER A 30 3.70 -9.00 -2.28
C SER A 30 5.18 -9.02 -1.88
N THR A 31 5.83 -10.18 -2.02
CA THR A 31 7.26 -10.38 -1.72
C THR A 31 8.18 -9.87 -2.82
N SER A 32 7.64 -9.67 -4.04
CA SER A 32 8.37 -9.19 -5.20
C SER A 32 8.37 -7.65 -5.28
N ASN A 33 9.54 -7.06 -5.52
CA ASN A 33 9.72 -5.60 -5.58
C ASN A 33 8.92 -4.92 -6.70
N LEU A 34 8.80 -5.56 -7.86
CA LEU A 34 8.10 -5.01 -9.03
C LEU A 34 6.58 -4.87 -8.81
N PRO A 35 5.82 -5.94 -8.50
CA PRO A 35 4.38 -5.83 -8.23
C PRO A 35 4.08 -4.95 -7.01
N LEU A 36 4.94 -4.92 -6.00
CA LEU A 36 4.80 -4.02 -4.86
C LEU A 36 4.95 -2.55 -5.30
N SER A 37 5.96 -2.21 -6.09
CA SER A 37 6.14 -0.85 -6.60
C SER A 37 4.98 -0.39 -7.50
N ILE A 38 4.44 -1.28 -8.33
CA ILE A 38 3.29 -0.98 -9.20
C ILE A 38 2.04 -0.74 -8.33
N SER A 39 1.79 -1.62 -7.36
CA SER A 39 0.64 -1.52 -6.47
C SER A 39 0.67 -0.23 -5.65
N LEU A 40 1.83 0.14 -5.09
CA LEU A 40 2.00 1.39 -4.35
C LEU A 40 1.83 2.63 -5.24
N SER A 41 2.27 2.58 -6.50
CA SER A 41 2.07 3.70 -7.44
C SER A 41 0.59 3.92 -7.75
N ASN A 42 -0.14 2.83 -8.05
CA ASN A 42 -1.57 2.90 -8.34
C ASN A 42 -2.38 3.27 -7.08
N LEU A 43 -1.96 2.77 -5.91
CA LEU A 43 -2.53 3.16 -4.62
C LEU A 43 -2.38 4.65 -4.36
N LEU A 44 -1.23 5.24 -4.67
CA LEU A 44 -1.01 6.68 -4.51
C LEU A 44 -1.97 7.50 -5.38
N THR A 45 -2.18 7.08 -6.62
CA THR A 45 -3.15 7.70 -7.53
C THR A 45 -4.57 7.59 -6.98
N LEU A 46 -4.96 6.40 -6.51
CA LEU A 46 -6.27 6.15 -5.90
C LEU A 46 -6.51 6.96 -4.63
N CYS A 47 -5.52 7.06 -3.75
CA CYS A 47 -5.58 7.86 -2.53
C CYS A 47 -5.79 9.35 -2.82
N ASN A 48 -5.21 9.84 -3.92
CA ASN A 48 -5.41 11.22 -4.37
C ASN A 48 -6.82 11.44 -4.92
N ALA A 49 -7.30 10.53 -5.76
CA ALA A 49 -8.58 10.67 -6.46
C ALA A 49 -9.81 10.41 -5.56
N SER A 50 -9.76 9.41 -4.68
CA SER A 50 -10.97 8.92 -3.99
C SER A 50 -10.87 9.00 -2.47
N LYS A 51 -11.85 9.67 -1.84
CA LYS A 51 -12.02 9.67 -0.38
C LYS A 51 -12.41 8.29 0.16
N LYS A 52 -13.22 7.54 -0.59
CA LYS A 52 -13.68 6.20 -0.19
C LYS A 52 -12.51 5.24 0.01
N ILE A 53 -11.50 5.30 -0.86
CA ILE A 53 -10.29 4.47 -0.73
C ILE A 53 -9.49 4.85 0.53
N ARG A 54 -9.35 6.16 0.84
CA ARG A 54 -8.66 6.59 2.08
C ARG A 54 -9.35 6.08 3.34
N GLU A 55 -10.68 6.06 3.35
CA GLU A 55 -11.44 5.50 4.48
C GLU A 55 -11.33 3.97 4.55
N GLN A 56 -11.29 3.28 3.40
CA GLN A 56 -11.08 1.84 3.32
C GLN A 56 -9.73 1.43 3.91
N ILE A 57 -8.64 2.08 3.47
CA ILE A 57 -7.25 1.85 3.92
C ILE A 57 -7.09 2.02 5.43
N ALA A 58 -7.87 2.93 6.03
CA ALA A 58 -7.85 3.14 7.48
C ALA A 58 -8.60 2.03 8.25
N LYS A 59 -9.62 1.42 7.64
CA LYS A 59 -10.44 0.37 8.25
C LYS A 59 -9.81 -1.00 8.12
N ASP A 60 -9.26 -1.32 6.96
CA ASP A 60 -8.73 -2.65 6.59
C ASP A 60 -7.31 -2.95 7.10
N GLY A 61 -6.70 -2.02 7.83
CA GLY A 61 -5.38 -2.18 8.43
C GLY A 61 -4.22 -1.97 7.46
N ALA A 62 -4.45 -1.39 6.27
CA ALA A 62 -3.40 -1.20 5.27
C ALA A 62 -2.37 -0.14 5.70
N VAL A 63 -2.74 0.75 6.62
CA VAL A 63 -1.81 1.70 7.24
C VAL A 63 -0.69 0.96 7.99
N GLU A 64 -1.05 -0.04 8.78
CA GLU A 64 -0.15 -0.90 9.55
C GLU A 64 0.84 -1.60 8.61
N GLN A 65 0.35 -2.07 7.46
CA GLN A 65 1.18 -2.72 6.45
C GLN A 65 2.12 -1.74 5.75
N LEU A 66 1.67 -0.50 5.47
CA LEU A 66 2.55 0.56 4.96
C LEU A 66 3.66 0.90 5.97
N VAL A 67 3.35 0.98 7.26
CA VAL A 67 4.35 1.20 8.31
C VAL A 67 5.33 0.03 8.39
N TYR A 68 4.84 -1.21 8.29
CA TYR A 68 5.69 -2.40 8.22
C TYR A 68 6.67 -2.35 7.03
N ILE A 69 6.19 -1.98 5.84
CA ILE A 69 7.04 -1.79 4.64
C ILE A 69 8.10 -0.71 4.87
N LEU A 70 7.75 0.40 5.54
CA LEU A 70 8.69 1.48 5.87
C LEU A 70 9.74 1.05 6.89
N ARG A 71 9.40 0.17 7.84
CA ARG A 71 10.33 -0.37 8.85
C ARG A 71 11.19 -1.51 8.33
N ASN A 72 10.80 -2.15 7.23
CA ASN A 72 11.54 -3.27 6.66
C ASN A 72 12.94 -2.83 6.19
N LYS A 73 13.99 -3.49 6.72
CA LYS A 73 15.40 -3.20 6.39
C LYS A 73 15.70 -3.28 4.89
N LYS A 74 14.96 -4.10 4.13
CA LYS A 74 15.10 -4.22 2.66
C LYS A 74 14.81 -2.91 1.92
N TYR A 75 13.93 -2.08 2.47
CA TYR A 75 13.46 -0.85 1.83
C TYR A 75 13.89 0.41 2.58
N ARG A 76 14.70 0.30 3.65
CA ARG A 76 15.11 1.40 4.55
C ARG A 76 16.12 2.38 3.91
N ASN A 77 15.89 2.75 2.66
CA ASN A 77 16.63 3.80 1.97
C ASN A 77 15.60 4.77 1.34
N MET A 78 15.76 6.06 1.60
CA MET A 78 14.91 7.11 1.05
C MET A 78 14.91 7.12 -0.49
N GLN A 79 16.02 6.69 -1.11
CA GLN A 79 16.14 6.54 -2.56
C GLN A 79 15.39 5.32 -3.10
N ASN A 80 14.92 4.41 -2.24
CA ASN A 80 14.13 3.29 -2.67
C ASN A 80 12.72 3.75 -3.07
N LYS A 81 12.35 3.49 -4.33
CA LYS A 81 11.04 3.83 -4.89
C LYS A 81 9.89 3.25 -4.05
N ILE A 82 10.04 2.05 -3.50
CA ILE A 82 9.01 1.41 -2.67
C ILE A 82 8.80 2.21 -1.38
N TRP A 83 9.89 2.59 -0.71
CA TRP A 83 9.82 3.35 0.55
C TRP A 83 9.23 4.74 0.35
N SER A 84 9.71 5.47 -0.66
CA SER A 84 9.18 6.80 -0.98
C SER A 84 7.70 6.77 -1.36
N LEU A 85 7.24 5.76 -2.13
CA LEU A 85 5.83 5.61 -2.47
C LEU A 85 4.97 5.25 -1.25
N ALA A 86 5.43 4.32 -0.39
CA ALA A 86 4.73 3.95 0.83
C ALA A 86 4.59 5.15 1.78
N PHE A 87 5.67 5.92 1.94
CA PHE A 87 5.66 7.14 2.75
C PHE A 87 4.68 8.17 2.19
N ARG A 88 4.68 8.40 0.87
CA ARG A 88 3.74 9.32 0.21
C ARG A 88 2.29 8.86 0.37
N CYS A 89 1.99 7.57 0.27
CA CYS A 89 0.65 7.04 0.52
C CYS A 89 0.19 7.30 1.95
N LEU A 90 1.08 7.10 2.93
CA LEU A 90 0.80 7.35 4.34
C LEU A 90 0.60 8.85 4.62
N ALA A 91 1.46 9.71 4.07
CA ALA A 91 1.36 11.16 4.19
C ALA A 91 0.05 11.71 3.61
N ILE A 92 -0.35 11.28 2.41
CA ILE A 92 -1.60 11.72 1.79
C ILE A 92 -2.81 11.26 2.61
N THR A 93 -2.77 10.03 3.12
CA THR A 93 -3.79 9.50 4.01
C THR A 93 -3.85 10.26 5.34
N ALA A 94 -2.72 10.71 5.89
CA ALA A 94 -2.67 11.48 7.13
C ALA A 94 -3.15 12.94 6.95
N ILE A 95 -2.72 13.60 5.86
CA ILE A 95 -3.07 14.99 5.56
C ILE A 95 -4.55 15.10 5.22
N ARG A 96 -5.06 14.21 4.34
CA ARG A 96 -6.45 14.22 3.85
C ARG A 96 -7.40 13.29 4.63
N GLY A 97 -6.94 12.69 5.74
CA GLY A 97 -7.70 11.74 6.55
C GLY A 97 -8.32 12.33 7.82
N ASN A 98 -9.33 11.64 8.36
CA ASN A 98 -10.00 12.01 9.61
C ASN A 98 -9.09 11.78 10.85
N GLY A 99 -9.42 12.40 11.98
CA GLY A 99 -8.68 12.23 13.25
C GLY A 99 -8.59 10.79 13.77
N LYS A 100 -9.51 9.90 13.38
CA LYS A 100 -9.43 8.45 13.65
C LYS A 100 -8.26 7.79 12.90
N ILE A 101 -8.02 8.22 11.66
CA ILE A 101 -6.94 7.72 10.80
C ILE A 101 -5.59 8.16 11.38
N ARG A 102 -5.48 9.43 11.79
CA ARG A 102 -4.27 9.98 12.43
C ARG A 102 -3.93 9.26 13.73
N ARG A 103 -4.93 8.98 14.58
CA ARG A 103 -4.71 8.17 15.80
C ARG A 103 -4.22 6.76 15.47
N LYS A 104 -4.81 6.10 14.47
CA LYS A 104 -4.34 4.76 14.04
C LYS A 104 -2.89 4.78 13.59
N ILE A 105 -2.50 5.75 12.77
CA ILE A 105 -1.09 5.91 12.35
C ILE A 105 -0.15 6.02 13.55
N ILE A 106 -0.54 6.78 14.58
CA ILE A 106 0.24 6.92 15.82
C ILE A 106 0.32 5.59 16.59
N TYR A 107 -0.77 4.83 16.68
CA TYR A 107 -0.76 3.51 17.33
C TYR A 107 0.02 2.44 16.55
N SER A 108 0.18 2.61 15.24
CA SER A 108 0.87 1.66 14.37
C SER A 108 2.37 1.95 14.20
N GLY A 109 2.83 3.15 14.52
CA GLY A 109 4.23 3.60 14.40
C GLY A 109 5.07 3.20 15.60
#